data_AF-A0A8B3LH54-F1
#
_entry.id   AF-A0A8B3LH54-F1
#
_cell.length_a   1.000
_cell.length_b   1.000
_cell.length_c   1.000
_cell.angle_alpha   90.00
_cell.angle_beta   90.00
_cell.angle_gamma   90.00
#
_symmetry.space_group_name_H-M   'P 1'
#
loop_
_entity.id
_entity.type
_entity.pdbx_description
1 polymer ?
#
loop_
_entity_poly.entity_id
_entity_poly.type
_entity_poly.pdbx_seq_one_letter_code
_entity_poly.pdbx_strand_id
1 'polypeptide(L)' 'TQQVADQRQAQKLHEAIERNIRLQRPAAARNAVHKLLADTDDGIGRWRR' A
#
# COMPACT_ATOMS: atom_id res chain seq x y z
N THR A 1 5.59 -5.82 16.96
CA THR A 1 6.06 -4.43 16.86
C THR A 1 5.29 -3.71 15.76
N GLN A 2 5.17 -2.38 15.82
CA GLN A 2 4.37 -1.57 14.89
C GLN A 2 4.84 -1.72 13.43
N GLN A 3 6.14 -1.90 13.22
CA GLN A 3 6.76 -2.20 11.94
C GLN A 3 6.21 -3.47 11.26
N VAL A 4 5.85 -4.51 12.02
CA VAL A 4 5.25 -5.74 11.48
C VAL A 4 3.80 -5.52 11.04
N ALA A 5 3.08 -4.59 11.67
CA ALA A 5 1.74 -4.22 11.25
C ALA A 5 1.77 -3.43 9.94
N ASP A 6 2.68 -2.45 9.84
CA ASP A 6 2.91 -1.65 8.62
C ASP A 6 3.31 -2.56 7.45
N GLN A 7 4.23 -3.52 7.67
CA GLN A 7 4.63 -4.48 6.65
C GLN A 7 3.48 -5.36 6.16
N ARG A 8 2.62 -5.84 7.07
CA ARG A 8 1.43 -6.63 6.70
C ARG A 8 0.42 -5.81 5.92
N GLN A 9 0.28 -4.52 6.23
CA GLN A 9 -0.62 -3.62 5.51
C GLN A 9 -0.11 -3.35 4.09
N ALA A 10 1.18 -3.05 3.94
CA ALA A 10 1.83 -2.91 2.64
C ALA A 10 1.67 -4.17 1.78
N GLN A 11 1.86 -5.37 2.35
CA GLN A 11 1.67 -6.64 1.65
C GLN A 11 0.25 -6.78 1.07
N LYS A 12 -0.79 -6.46 1.85
CA LYS A 12 -2.18 -6.50 1.39
C LYS A 12 -2.46 -5.50 0.26
N LEU A 13 -1.84 -4.32 0.32
CA LEU A 13 -1.98 -3.32 -0.73
C LEU A 13 -1.30 -3.79 -2.03
N HIS A 14 -0.14 -4.44 -1.95
CA HIS A 14 0.51 -5.07 -3.10
C HIS A 14 -0.35 -6.16 -3.74
N GLU A 15 -0.93 -7.06 -2.94
CA GLU A 15 -1.84 -8.09 -3.43
C GLU A 15 -3.08 -7.49 -4.12
N ALA A 16 -3.62 -6.40 -3.56
CA ALA A 16 -4.75 -5.68 -4.15
C ALA A 16 -4.39 -5.02 -5.49
N ILE A 17 -3.19 -4.45 -5.61
CA ILE A 17 -2.69 -3.89 -6.88
C ILE A 17 -2.59 -4.98 -7.93
N GLU A 18 -1.89 -6.08 -7.61
CA GLU A 18 -1.69 -7.21 -8.53
C GLU A 18 -3.02 -7.81 -8.98
N ARG A 19 -3.95 -8.03 -8.05
CA ARG A 19 -5.29 -8.53 -8.35
C ARG A 19 -6.05 -7.60 -9.29
N ASN A 20 -6.03 -6.28 -9.05
CA ASN A 20 -6.77 -5.33 -9.87
C ASN A 20 -6.15 -5.16 -11.27
N ILE A 21 -4.83 -5.29 -11.41
CA ILE A 21 -4.15 -5.34 -12.71
C ILE A 21 -4.60 -6.58 -13.48
N ARG A 22 -4.56 -7.77 -12.86
CA ARG A 22 -5.02 -9.03 -13.48
C ARG A 22 -6.48 -8.97 -13.93
N LEU A 23 -7.33 -8.29 -13.17
CA LEU A 23 -8.76 -8.11 -13.48
C LEU A 23 -9.02 -6.96 -14.48
N GLN A 24 -7.98 -6.31 -15.02
CA GLN A 24 -8.11 -5.17 -15.93
C GLN A 24 -8.96 -4.02 -15.35
N ARG A 25 -8.79 -3.74 -14.05
CA ARG A 25 -9.48 -2.65 -13.33
C ARG A 25 -8.51 -1.50 -13.04
N PRO A 26 -8.17 -0.65 -14.02
CA PRO A 26 -7.12 0.35 -13.88
C PRO A 26 -7.41 1.39 -12.80
N ALA A 27 -8.67 1.81 -12.64
CA ALA A 27 -9.05 2.75 -11.58
C ALA A 27 -8.84 2.17 -10.18
N ALA A 28 -9.20 0.90 -9.97
CA ALA A 28 -9.03 0.22 -8.69
C ALA A 28 -7.55 -0.02 -8.37
N ALA A 29 -6.75 -0.39 -9.38
CA ALA A 29 -5.31 -0.53 -9.23
C ALA A 29 -4.64 0.79 -8.84
N ARG A 30 -5.00 1.90 -9.51
CA ARG A 30 -4.50 3.26 -9.17
C ARG A 30 -4.84 3.65 -7.73
N ASN A 31 -6.09 3.40 -7.30
CA ASN A 31 -6.50 3.69 -5.93
C ASN A 31 -5.70 2.88 -4.89
N ALA A 32 -5.39 1.61 -5.19
CA ALA A 32 -4.57 0.79 -4.31
C ALA A 32 -3.11 1.29 -4.25
N VAL A 33 -2.56 1.76 -5.38
CA VAL A 33 -1.23 2.42 -5.42
C VAL A 33 -1.21 3.70 -4.58
N HIS A 34 -2.22 4.58 -4.70
CA HIS A 34 -2.27 5.80 -3.89
C HIS A 34 -2.29 5.49 -2.39
N LYS A 35 -3.01 4.44 -1.97
CA LYS A 35 -3.01 4.00 -0.57
C LYS A 35 -1.66 3.48 -0.11
N LEU A 36 -0.94 2.77 -0.97
CA LEU A 36 0.41 2.27 -0.66
C LEU A 36 1.42 3.42 -0.51
N LEU A 37 1.33 4.44 -1.37
CA LEU A 37 2.17 5.63 -1.27
C LEU A 37 1.89 6.41 0.02
N ALA A 38 0.62 6.62 0.37
CA ALA A 38 0.25 7.29 1.62
C ALA A 38 0.76 6.53 2.87
N ASP A 39 0.64 5.20 2.89
CA ASP A 39 1.18 4.35 3.97
C ASP A 39 2.71 4.46 4.07
N THR A 40 3.39 4.57 2.93
CA THR A 40 4.84 4.77 2.86
C THR A 40 5.25 6.15 3.38
N ASP A 41 4.53 7.21 2.98
CA ASP A 41 4.76 8.58 3.42
C ASP A 41 4.56 8.70 4.94
N ASP A 42 3.50 8.08 5.47
CA ASP A 42 3.23 8.00 6.90
C ASP A 42 4.33 7.26 7.65
N GLY A 43 4.82 6.16 7.08
CA GLY A 43 5.99 5.44 7.59
C GLY A 43 7.18 6.39 7.69
N ILE A 44 7.62 6.97 6.57
CA ILE A 44 8.77 7.89 6.50
C ILE A 44 8.61 9.08 7.45
N GLY A 45 7.40 9.66 7.53
CA GLY A 45 7.09 10.75 8.44
C GLY A 45 7.19 10.36 9.92
N ARG A 46 6.90 9.10 10.27
CA ARG A 46 7.18 8.55 11.62
C ARG A 46 8.68 8.37 11.87
N TRP A 47 9.46 7.93 10.89
CA TRP A 47 10.93 7.75 11.04
C TRP A 47 11.68 9.08 11.19
N ARG A 48 11.10 10.19 10.73
CA ARG A 48 11.72 11.54 10.78
C ARG A 48 11.43 12.33 12.06
N ARG A 49 10.60 11.81 12.98
CA ARG A 49 10.25 12.46 14.26
C ARG A 49 11.03 11.90 15.43
#